data_AF-A0A7K3PFY5-F1
#
_entry.id   AF-A0A7K3PFY5-F1
#
_cell.length_a   1.000
_cell.length_b   1.000
_cell.length_c   1.000
_cell.angle_alpha   90.00
_cell.angle_beta   90.00
_cell.angle_gamma   90.00
#
_symmetry.space_group_name_H-M   'P 1'
#
loop_
_entity.id
_entity.type
_entity.pdbx_description
1 polymer ?
#
loop_
_entity_poly.entity_id
_entity_poly.type
_entity_poly.pdbx_seq_one_letter_code
_entity_poly.pdbx_strand_id
1 'polypeptide(L)'
;MAAEQHPGGYDDGYDALMAAITGEPLPPDAGPDTRGEYRSATADVALLREQLNLLGDALGDAEPQDRPAPAPAPVAAPAPAPVP
;
A
#
# COMPACT_ATOMS: atom_id res chain seq x y z
N MET A 1 -32.23 7.48 13.77
CA MET A 1 -30.88 7.73 13.23
C MET A 1 -31.05 8.03 11.76
N ALA A 2 -30.84 9.29 11.37
CA ALA A 2 -30.91 9.69 9.98
C ALA A 2 -29.62 9.23 9.29
N ALA A 3 -29.74 8.54 8.15
CA ALA A 3 -28.60 8.28 7.30
C ALA A 3 -28.00 9.63 6.90
N GLU A 4 -26.75 9.86 7.26
CA GLU A 4 -25.96 10.96 6.72
C GLU A 4 -25.83 10.69 5.22
N GLN A 5 -26.77 11.22 4.46
CA GLN A 5 -26.70 11.23 3.01
C GLN A 5 -25.55 12.16 2.64
N HIS A 6 -24.44 11.56 2.23
CA HIS A 6 -23.23 12.26 1.79
C HIS A 6 -23.62 13.18 0.61
N PRO A 7 -23.61 14.52 0.79
CA PRO A 7 -24.07 15.44 -0.23
C PRO A 7 -22.94 15.65 -1.24
N GLY A 8 -22.89 14.79 -2.26
CA GLY A 8 -21.95 14.86 -3.38
C GLY A 8 -22.14 13.63 -4.27
N GLY A 9 -22.64 13.86 -5.48
CA GLY A 9 -23.22 12.85 -6.37
C GLY A 9 -22.37 11.61 -6.63
N TYR A 10 -22.94 10.45 -6.31
CA TYR A 10 -22.67 9.21 -7.04
C TYR A 10 -23.50 9.24 -8.35
N ASP A 11 -23.32 10.24 -9.19
CA ASP A 11 -24.01 10.29 -10.48
C ASP A 11 -23.30 9.28 -11.41
N ASP A 12 -24.01 8.19 -11.67
CA ASP A 12 -23.64 7.06 -12.50
C ASP A 12 -22.50 6.17 -11.97
N GLY A 13 -22.61 5.55 -10.79
CA GLY A 13 -22.01 4.23 -10.47
C GLY A 13 -20.52 3.93 -10.77
N TYR A 14 -19.75 4.90 -11.22
CA TYR A 14 -18.41 4.79 -11.79
C TYR A 14 -17.52 5.72 -10.99
N ASP A 15 -16.80 5.13 -10.05
CA ASP A 15 -15.87 5.86 -9.21
C ASP A 15 -14.63 6.25 -10.04
N ALA A 16 -14.54 7.53 -10.38
CA ALA A 16 -13.44 8.11 -11.15
C ALA A 16 -12.08 7.91 -10.48
N LEU A 17 -12.02 7.89 -9.14
CA LEU A 17 -10.81 7.61 -8.40
C LEU A 17 -10.41 6.15 -8.57
N MET A 18 -11.35 5.21 -8.42
CA MET A 18 -11.07 3.79 -8.64
C MET A 18 -10.58 3.50 -10.05
N ALA A 19 -11.20 4.10 -11.07
CA ALA A 19 -10.74 3.96 -12.46
C ALA A 19 -9.31 4.50 -12.67
N ALA A 20 -8.95 5.63 -12.04
CA ALA A 20 -7.59 6.17 -12.11
C ALA A 20 -6.56 5.26 -11.41
N ILE A 21 -6.94 4.66 -10.26
CA ILE A 21 -6.11 3.70 -9.54
C ILE A 21 -5.86 2.43 -10.37
N THR A 22 -6.90 1.87 -11.01
CA THR A 22 -6.79 0.66 -11.84
C THR A 22 -6.21 0.93 -13.22
N GLY A 23 -6.17 2.20 -13.67
CA GLY A 23 -5.75 2.57 -15.02
C GLY A 23 -6.79 2.24 -16.08
N GLU A 24 -8.04 1.99 -15.67
CA GLU A 24 -9.15 1.73 -16.58
C GLU A 24 -9.66 3.05 -17.18
N PRO A 25 -10.09 3.02 -18.46
CA PRO A 25 -10.73 4.17 -19.06
C PRO A 25 -12.12 4.38 -18.46
N LEU A 26 -12.54 5.65 -18.35
CA LEU A 26 -13.93 5.94 -18.05
C LEU A 26 -14.88 5.46 -19.16
N PRO A 27 -16.12 5.08 -18.80
CA PRO A 27 -17.17 4.79 -19.77
C PRO A 27 -17.43 5.94 -20.77
N PRO A 28 -17.85 5.64 -22.00
CA PRO A 28 -18.12 6.66 -23.03
C PRO A 28 -19.26 7.62 -22.66
N ASP A 29 -20.17 7.21 -21.78
CA ASP A 29 -21.34 7.95 -21.32
C ASP A 29 -21.08 8.77 -20.04
N ALA A 30 -19.89 8.66 -19.42
CA ALA A 30 -19.54 9.42 -18.22
C ALA A 30 -19.80 10.93 -18.38
N GLY A 31 -20.26 11.60 -17.32
CA GLY A 31 -20.52 13.04 -17.33
C GLY A 31 -19.25 13.89 -17.48
N PRO A 32 -19.37 15.18 -17.85
CA PRO A 32 -18.24 16.11 -17.91
C PRO A 32 -17.55 16.30 -16.55
N ASP A 33 -18.30 16.27 -15.44
CA ASP A 33 -17.79 16.40 -14.08
C ASP A 33 -16.97 15.16 -13.69
N THR A 34 -17.50 13.95 -13.88
CA THR A 34 -16.78 12.68 -13.68
C THR A 34 -15.49 12.62 -14.50
N ARG A 35 -15.50 13.12 -15.74
CA ARG A 35 -14.29 13.24 -16.57
C ARG A 35 -13.28 14.25 -16.02
N GLY A 36 -13.75 15.34 -15.43
CA GLY A 36 -12.91 16.30 -14.72
C GLY A 36 -12.24 15.67 -13.51
N GLU A 37 -13.03 14.97 -12.68
CA GLU A 37 -12.57 14.24 -11.51
C GLU A 37 -11.55 13.16 -11.85
N TYR A 38 -11.79 12.36 -12.89
CA TYR A 38 -10.84 11.35 -13.36
C TYR A 38 -9.51 11.95 -13.80
N ARG A 39 -9.53 13.10 -14.50
CA ARG A 39 -8.29 13.80 -14.86
C ARG A 39 -7.53 14.28 -13.63
N SER A 40 -8.23 14.82 -12.63
CA SER A 40 -7.63 15.23 -11.36
C SER A 40 -7.03 14.03 -10.63
N ALA A 41 -7.83 12.98 -10.43
CA ALA A 41 -7.41 11.75 -9.77
C ALA A 41 -6.23 11.09 -10.49
N THR A 42 -6.20 11.12 -11.82
CA THR A 42 -5.06 10.60 -12.61
C THR A 42 -3.77 11.36 -12.31
N ALA A 43 -3.84 12.69 -12.20
CA ALA A 43 -2.68 13.51 -11.84
C ALA A 43 -2.20 13.22 -10.41
N ASP A 44 -3.14 13.10 -9.46
CA ASP A 44 -2.82 12.80 -8.07
C ASP A 44 -2.21 11.41 -7.91
N VAL A 45 -2.79 10.39 -8.55
CA VAL A 45 -2.26 9.01 -8.55
C VAL A 45 -0.89 8.95 -9.22
N ALA A 46 -0.63 9.74 -10.27
CA ALA A 46 0.68 9.79 -10.89
C ALA A 46 1.76 10.30 -9.91
N LEU A 47 1.46 11.37 -9.16
CA LEU A 47 2.34 11.89 -8.12
C LEU A 47 2.57 10.87 -7.00
N LEU A 48 1.51 10.20 -6.54
CA LEU A 48 1.62 9.17 -5.49
C LEU A 48 2.49 7.99 -5.96
N ARG A 49 2.36 7.56 -7.22
CA ARG A 49 3.19 6.49 -7.79
C ARG A 49 4.66 6.89 -7.85
N GLU A 50 4.96 8.14 -8.19
CA GLU A 50 6.33 8.66 -8.15
C GLU A 50 6.91 8.60 -6.73
N GLN A 51 6.15 9.04 -5.73
CA GLN A 51 6.58 8.98 -4.32
C GLN A 51 6.78 7.54 -3.83
N LEU A 52 5.89 6.62 -4.21
CA LEU A 52 6.00 5.21 -3.87
C LEU A 52 7.21 4.55 -4.53
N ASN A 53 7.57 4.95 -5.75
CA ASN A 53 8.80 4.48 -6.40
C ASN A 53 10.04 4.94 -5.63
N LEU A 54 10.12 6.22 -5.25
CA LEU A 54 11.23 6.74 -4.45
C LEU A 54 11.38 6.01 -3.10
N LEU A 55 10.25 5.74 -2.45
CA LEU A 55 10.24 4.99 -1.19
C LEU A 55 10.65 3.53 -1.42
N GLY A 56 10.18 2.92 -2.50
CA GLY A 56 10.54 1.56 -2.91
C GLY A 56 12.04 1.42 -3.15
N ASP A 57 12.65 2.36 -3.86
CA ASP A 57 14.08 2.40 -4.12
C ASP A 57 14.87 2.54 -2.81
N ALA A 58 14.50 3.51 -1.96
CA ALA A 58 15.19 3.74 -0.69
C ALA A 58 15.09 2.55 0.29
N LEU A 59 13.97 1.84 0.30
CA LEU A 59 13.78 0.64 1.13
C LEU A 59 14.39 -0.61 0.51
N GLY A 60 14.45 -0.70 -0.82
CA GLY A 60 14.99 -1.84 -1.57
C GLY A 60 16.52 -1.85 -1.66
N ASP A 61 17.15 -0.67 -1.72
CA ASP A 61 18.60 -0.49 -1.68
C ASP A 61 19.22 -0.75 -0.31
N ALA A 62 18.40 -0.97 0.72
CA ALA A 62 18.87 -1.56 1.95
C ALA A 62 19.26 -3.03 1.67
N GLU A 63 20.51 -3.24 1.24
CA GLU A 63 21.18 -4.54 1.31
C GLU A 63 20.78 -5.18 2.64
N PRO A 64 20.27 -6.44 2.65
CA PRO A 64 19.96 -7.11 3.89
C PRO A 64 21.19 -7.03 4.77
N GLN A 65 21.18 -6.16 5.80
CA GLN A 65 22.26 -6.13 6.75
C GLN A 65 22.32 -7.55 7.30
N ASP A 66 23.40 -8.26 6.98
CA ASP A 66 23.69 -9.59 7.49
C ASP A 66 23.39 -9.55 8.98
N ARG A 67 22.21 -10.05 9.35
CA ARG A 67 21.77 -10.03 10.73
C ARG A 67 22.81 -10.89 11.43
N PRO A 68 23.56 -10.34 12.41
CA PRO A 68 24.59 -11.11 13.08
C PRO A 68 23.97 -12.43 13.51
N ALA A 69 24.50 -13.54 13.01
CA ALA A 69 23.99 -14.86 13.33
C ALA A 69 23.93 -14.95 14.87
N PRO A 70 22.81 -15.42 15.44
CA PRO A 70 22.69 -15.52 16.89
C PRO A 70 23.89 -16.28 17.43
N ALA A 71 24.60 -15.68 18.38
CA ALA A 71 25.78 -16.29 18.98
C ALA A 71 25.40 -17.68 19.51
N PRO A 72 26.26 -18.71 19.32
CA PRO A 72 25.95 -20.05 19.78
C PRO A 72 25.66 -20.04 21.27
N ALA A 73 24.50 -20.57 21.66
CA ALA A 73 24.10 -20.67 23.05
C ALA A 73 25.13 -21.54 23.82
N PRO A 74 25.52 -21.16 25.05
CA PRO A 74 26.41 -21.98 25.84
C PRO A 74 25.79 -23.36 26.07
N VAL A 75 26.50 -24.40 25.65
CA VAL A 75 26.10 -25.79 25.87
C VAL A 75 26.11 -26.05 27.38
N ALA A 76 24.96 -26.42 27.93
CA ALA A 76 24.87 -26.81 29.34
C ALA A 76 25.76 -28.03 29.57
N ALA A 77 26.68 -27.92 30.53
CA ALA A 77 27.53 -29.04 30.93
C ALA A 77 26.66 -30.19 31.45
N PRO A 78 27.02 -31.47 31.17
CA PRO A 78 26.29 -32.61 31.68
C PRO A 78 26.26 -32.57 33.21
N ALA A 79 25.06 -32.72 33.78
CA ALA A 79 24.88 -32.77 35.22
C ALA A 79 25.69 -33.93 35.82
N PRO A 80 26.34 -33.75 36.99
CA PRO A 80 27.08 -34.83 37.63
C PRO A 80 26.15 -35.99 37.96
N ALA A 81 26.59 -37.20 37.61
CA ALA A 81 25.84 -38.42 37.88
C ALA A 81 25.64 -38.59 39.39
N PRO A 82 24.46 -39.06 39.84
CA PRO A 82 24.23 -39.34 41.25
C PRO A 82 25.20 -40.44 41.70
N VAL A 83 25.98 -40.11 42.73
CA VAL A 83 26.82 -41.09 43.44
C VAL A 83 25.94 -42.01 44.30
N PRO A 84 26.23 -43.32 44.36
CA PRO A 84 25.40 -44.33 45.01
C PRO A 84 25.32 -44.21 46.53
#